data_AF-A0A9K3KAX0-F1
#
_entry.id   AF-A0A9K3KAX0-F1
#
_cell.length_a   1.000
_cell.length_b   1.000
_cell.length_c   1.000
_cell.angle_alpha   90.00
_cell.angle_beta   90.00
_cell.angle_gamma   90.00
#
_symmetry.space_group_name_H-M   'P 1'
#
loop_
_entity.id
_entity.type
_entity.pdbx_description
1 polymer ?
#
loop_
_entity_poly.entity_id
_entity_poly.type
_entity_poly.pdbx_seq_one_letter_code
_entity_poly.pdbx_strand_id
1 'polypeptide(L)'
;MTTTTSDFPHDPLTPITGRPTSDAIYTLTRQIYANAKSIETTRGGGDNGHLALVMDPATYLLRAGEAYVVPPNPGPHPDPVAGATNAQITAAANAYANAVTEYALHKKTMKALLHQLLAAVEPTYYEELEDLTFGYADLAPLTLFTHLKTEYGTITDDDLVANRAKLLTNWNPDDPLTTVWTRIRHCIDFATDTTDPISERNAMTLTLAGFVNSGVLMPYINEWERKDDVDKTFPNFRSHFDRANKQRLKELTTKQAGFHAANAVTTPRNNPTITGGAITAENTTLYYCWTHGLSPNPNHTSATCKNRKDKHDPTATLLAPNGGCKLINTPAFRRSPPT
;
A
#
# COMPACT_ATOMS: atom_id res chain seq x y z
N MET A 1 -16.94 -24.93 22.57
CA MET A 1 -16.95 -24.20 21.29
C MET A 1 -16.07 -24.96 20.31
N THR A 2 -16.60 -25.33 19.14
CA THR A 2 -15.84 -25.94 18.05
C THR A 2 -15.10 -24.84 17.30
N THR A 3 -13.79 -24.66 17.55
CA THR A 3 -12.94 -23.75 16.76
C THR A 3 -12.95 -24.16 15.28
N THR A 4 -13.70 -23.46 14.44
CA THR A 4 -13.57 -23.58 12.99
C THR A 4 -12.45 -22.65 12.54
N THR A 5 -11.91 -22.84 11.34
CA THR A 5 -10.87 -21.99 10.69
C THR A 5 -11.17 -20.47 10.69
N SER A 6 -12.36 -20.07 11.11
CA SER A 6 -12.82 -18.68 11.30
C SER A 6 -12.13 -17.90 12.43
N ASP A 7 -11.48 -18.57 13.40
CA ASP A 7 -11.01 -17.91 14.63
C ASP A 7 -9.56 -17.37 14.53
N PHE A 8 -8.85 -17.69 13.45
CA PHE A 8 -7.46 -17.28 13.24
C PHE A 8 -7.37 -16.05 12.32
N PRO A 9 -6.76 -14.93 12.76
CA PRO A 9 -6.60 -13.75 11.92
C PRO A 9 -5.67 -13.95 10.71
N HIS A 10 -4.82 -14.97 10.73
CA HIS A 10 -3.88 -15.30 9.66
C HIS A 10 -3.97 -16.78 9.27
N ASP A 11 -5.01 -17.15 8.53
CA ASP A 11 -5.17 -18.51 8.00
C ASP A 11 -5.43 -18.48 6.48
N PRO A 12 -4.49 -18.94 5.64
CA PRO A 12 -3.19 -19.49 6.03
C PRO A 12 -2.21 -18.41 6.51
N LEU A 13 -1.15 -18.85 7.20
CA LEU A 13 0.05 -18.01 7.39
C LEU A 13 0.65 -17.67 6.02
N THR A 14 1.37 -16.55 5.94
CA THR A 14 2.10 -16.19 4.72
C THR A 14 3.14 -17.26 4.41
N PRO A 15 3.06 -17.95 3.25
CA PRO A 15 4.01 -18.97 2.88
C PRO A 15 5.44 -18.41 2.72
N ILE A 16 6.42 -19.17 3.18
CA ILE A 16 7.85 -18.89 3.00
C ILE A 16 8.35 -19.73 1.84
N THR A 17 8.76 -19.07 0.76
CA THR A 17 9.25 -19.73 -0.46
C THR A 17 10.77 -19.82 -0.44
N GLY A 18 11.31 -21.02 -0.61
CA GLY A 18 12.76 -21.25 -0.51
C GLY A 18 13.29 -21.01 0.91
N ARG A 19 14.59 -20.68 1.01
CA ARG A 19 15.28 -20.59 2.31
C ARG A 19 14.67 -19.49 3.18
N PRO A 20 14.20 -19.79 4.40
CA PRO A 20 13.68 -18.77 5.29
C PRO A 20 14.72 -17.70 5.60
N THR A 21 14.26 -16.45 5.58
CA THR A 21 15.06 -15.26 5.95
C THR A 21 14.59 -14.73 7.29
N SER A 22 15.42 -13.93 7.97
CA SER A 22 15.04 -13.31 9.24
C SER A 22 13.79 -12.44 9.12
N ASP A 23 13.57 -11.77 7.99
CA ASP A 23 12.36 -11.01 7.67
C ASP A 23 11.10 -11.91 7.52
N ALA A 24 11.25 -13.05 6.86
CA ALA A 24 10.17 -14.03 6.73
C ALA A 24 9.83 -14.64 8.10
N ILE A 25 10.83 -14.98 8.91
CA ILE A 25 10.65 -15.48 10.28
C ILE A 25 10.03 -14.41 11.19
N TYR A 26 10.41 -13.14 11.06
CA TYR A 26 9.77 -12.04 11.78
C TYR A 26 8.28 -11.92 11.41
N THR A 27 7.95 -12.02 10.12
CA THR A 27 6.56 -12.03 9.66
C THR A 27 5.79 -13.23 10.21
N LEU A 28 6.36 -14.43 10.12
CA LEU A 28 5.80 -15.67 10.66
C LEU A 28 5.53 -15.54 12.17
N THR A 29 6.49 -14.99 12.92
CA THR A 29 6.40 -14.75 14.37
C THR A 29 5.15 -13.94 14.72
N ARG A 30 4.95 -12.82 14.01
CA ARG A 30 3.79 -11.95 14.26
C ARG A 30 2.47 -12.65 13.98
N GLN A 31 2.39 -13.39 12.88
CA GLN A 31 1.16 -14.06 12.47
C GLN A 31 0.81 -15.23 13.38
N ILE A 32 1.78 -16.08 13.72
CA ILE A 32 1.55 -17.22 14.61
C ILE A 32 1.22 -16.75 16.03
N TYR A 33 1.82 -15.66 16.51
CA TYR A 33 1.45 -15.06 17.80
C TYR A 33 0.03 -14.50 17.80
N ALA A 34 -0.38 -13.82 16.73
CA ALA A 34 -1.74 -13.33 16.60
C ALA A 34 -2.77 -14.47 16.57
N ASN A 35 -2.48 -15.55 15.84
CA ASN A 35 -3.32 -16.75 15.80
C ASN A 35 -3.40 -17.47 17.15
N ALA A 36 -2.27 -17.64 17.84
CA ALA A 36 -2.28 -18.28 19.16
C ALA A 36 -3.04 -17.44 20.21
N LYS A 37 -2.88 -16.11 20.15
CA LYS A 37 -3.56 -15.17 21.06
C LYS A 37 -5.06 -15.05 20.78
N SER A 38 -5.53 -15.25 19.53
CA SER A 38 -6.95 -15.12 19.21
C SER A 38 -7.81 -16.23 19.81
N ILE A 39 -7.22 -17.36 20.19
CA ILE A 39 -7.92 -18.42 20.90
C ILE A 39 -7.81 -18.20 22.41
N GLU A 40 -8.89 -17.70 22.99
CA GLU A 40 -8.96 -17.34 24.41
C GLU A 40 -8.82 -18.55 25.35
N THR A 41 -8.25 -18.30 26.52
CA THR A 41 -8.16 -19.25 27.64
C THR A 41 -7.80 -18.51 28.91
N THR A 42 -8.29 -19.00 30.04
CA THR A 42 -7.99 -18.48 31.37
C THR A 42 -6.69 -19.05 31.96
N ARG A 43 -6.02 -19.95 31.24
CA ARG A 43 -4.88 -20.75 31.75
C ARG A 43 -3.53 -20.04 31.77
N GLY A 44 -3.48 -18.71 31.76
CA GLY A 44 -2.24 -17.94 31.74
C GLY A 44 -2.47 -16.42 31.61
N GLY A 45 -3.10 -15.82 32.62
CA GLY A 45 -3.35 -14.37 32.64
C GLY A 45 -4.51 -13.88 31.76
N GLY A 46 -5.37 -14.77 31.26
CA GLY A 46 -6.68 -14.48 30.62
C GLY A 46 -6.64 -13.76 29.27
N ASP A 47 -5.90 -12.66 29.17
CA ASP A 47 -5.85 -11.79 28.00
C ASP A 47 -4.86 -12.27 26.94
N ASN A 48 -4.08 -13.31 27.20
CA ASN A 48 -3.00 -13.78 26.31
C ASN A 48 -3.35 -15.00 25.46
N GLY A 49 -4.57 -15.54 25.59
CA GLY A 49 -5.01 -16.72 24.85
C GLY A 49 -3.99 -17.86 24.97
N HIS A 50 -3.82 -18.62 23.89
CA HIS A 50 -2.89 -19.76 23.83
C HIS A 50 -1.48 -19.36 23.37
N LEU A 51 -1.08 -18.09 23.53
CA LEU A 51 0.23 -17.59 23.06
C LEU A 51 1.43 -18.41 23.59
N ALA A 52 1.33 -19.01 24.78
CA ALA A 52 2.36 -19.89 25.35
C ALA A 52 2.65 -21.15 24.52
N LEU A 53 1.77 -21.54 23.60
CA LEU A 53 2.02 -22.69 22.71
C LEU A 53 3.09 -22.41 21.66
N VAL A 54 3.45 -21.15 21.44
CA VAL A 54 4.41 -20.71 20.42
C VAL A 54 5.40 -19.65 20.95
N MET A 55 5.25 -19.22 22.19
CA MET A 55 6.15 -18.28 22.86
C MET A 55 6.97 -18.98 23.94
N ASP A 56 8.24 -18.63 24.05
CA ASP A 56 9.11 -19.09 25.12
C ASP A 56 8.47 -18.84 26.51
N PRO A 57 8.51 -19.81 27.46
CA PRO A 57 7.85 -19.67 28.76
C PRO A 57 8.31 -18.46 29.59
N ALA A 58 9.59 -18.08 29.55
CA ALA A 58 10.08 -16.94 30.31
C ALA A 58 9.59 -15.62 29.71
N THR A 59 9.59 -15.52 28.37
CA THR A 59 9.03 -14.39 27.63
C THR A 59 7.52 -14.26 27.87
N TYR A 60 6.81 -15.39 27.86
CA TYR A 60 5.37 -15.43 28.16
C TYR A 60 5.08 -14.96 29.58
N LEU A 61 5.82 -15.46 30.58
CA LEU A 61 5.65 -15.08 31.98
C LEU A 61 5.88 -13.57 32.18
N LEU A 62 6.93 -13.01 31.57
CA LEU A 62 7.21 -11.58 31.63
C LEU A 62 6.06 -10.75 31.03
N ARG A 63 5.44 -11.23 29.96
CA ARG A 63 4.33 -10.56 29.27
C ARG A 63 3.01 -10.70 30.03
N ALA A 64 2.68 -11.90 30.49
CA ALA A 64 1.37 -12.25 31.03
C ALA A 64 1.26 -11.99 32.55
N GLY A 65 2.39 -11.89 33.25
CA GLY A 65 2.43 -11.84 34.72
C GLY A 65 2.10 -13.17 35.40
N GLU A 66 1.70 -14.18 34.63
CA GLU A 66 1.32 -15.50 35.10
C GLU A 66 1.80 -16.56 34.10
N ALA A 67 2.28 -17.70 34.62
CA ALA A 67 2.73 -18.81 33.79
C ALA A 67 1.52 -19.53 33.16
N TYR A 68 1.69 -19.99 31.93
CA TYR A 68 0.66 -20.83 31.30
C TYR A 68 0.63 -22.22 31.94
N VAL A 69 -0.55 -22.65 32.39
CA VAL A 69 -0.78 -23.97 32.98
C VAL A 69 -1.44 -24.87 31.96
N VAL A 70 -0.69 -25.84 31.44
CA VAL A 70 -1.22 -26.86 30.53
C VAL A 70 -2.38 -27.61 31.20
N PRO A 71 -3.58 -27.64 30.59
CA PRO A 71 -4.69 -28.41 31.15
C PRO A 71 -4.32 -29.91 31.21
N PRO A 72 -4.46 -30.57 32.37
CA PRO A 72 -4.21 -31.99 32.47
C PRO A 72 -5.28 -32.78 31.70
N ASN A 73 -4.93 -33.96 31.19
CA ASN A 73 -5.93 -34.88 30.65
C ASN A 73 -6.89 -35.27 31.79
N PRO A 74 -8.20 -34.98 31.68
CA PRO A 74 -9.15 -35.25 32.75
C PRO A 74 -9.38 -36.75 33.01
N GLY A 75 -8.92 -37.62 32.11
CA GLY A 75 -9.13 -39.06 32.23
C GLY A 75 -10.61 -39.46 32.08
N PRO A 76 -10.98 -40.67 32.52
CA PRO A 76 -12.37 -41.10 32.57
C PRO A 76 -13.21 -40.25 33.54
N HIS A 77 -14.53 -40.20 33.33
CA HIS A 77 -15.43 -39.52 34.26
C HIS A 77 -15.32 -40.16 35.66
N PRO A 78 -15.13 -39.37 36.72
CA PRO A 78 -14.97 -39.91 38.07
C PRO A 78 -16.28 -40.53 38.57
N ASP A 79 -16.18 -41.64 39.31
CA ASP A 79 -17.33 -42.20 40.02
C ASP A 79 -17.73 -41.29 41.20
N PRO A 80 -19.03 -41.27 41.58
CA PRO A 80 -19.47 -40.54 42.77
C PRO A 80 -18.76 -41.03 44.04
N VAL A 81 -18.26 -40.09 44.85
CA VAL A 81 -17.66 -40.41 46.15
C VAL A 81 -18.72 -40.94 47.12
N ALA A 82 -18.40 -41.99 47.87
CA ALA A 82 -19.31 -42.56 48.86
C ALA A 82 -19.77 -41.51 49.88
N GLY A 83 -21.09 -41.40 50.08
CA GLY A 83 -21.69 -40.41 50.99
C GLY A 83 -21.77 -38.99 50.43
N ALA A 84 -21.39 -38.75 49.17
CA ALA A 84 -21.55 -37.44 48.54
C ALA A 84 -23.02 -37.06 48.39
N THR A 85 -23.32 -35.80 48.70
CA THR A 85 -24.63 -35.19 48.43
C THR A 85 -24.81 -34.94 46.93
N ASN A 86 -26.06 -34.83 46.47
CA ASN A 86 -26.36 -34.50 45.08
C ASN A 86 -25.66 -33.22 44.61
N ALA A 87 -25.56 -32.19 45.47
CA ALA A 87 -24.88 -30.94 45.15
C ALA A 87 -23.37 -31.15 44.90
N GLN A 88 -22.70 -32.01 45.66
CA GLN A 88 -21.30 -32.36 45.46
C GLN A 88 -21.08 -33.15 44.18
N ILE A 89 -21.98 -34.10 43.86
CA ILE A 89 -21.93 -34.88 42.61
C ILE A 89 -22.07 -33.94 41.40
N THR A 90 -23.04 -33.01 41.43
CA THR A 90 -23.22 -32.02 40.36
C THR A 90 -22.01 -31.11 40.21
N ALA A 91 -21.43 -30.61 41.31
CA ALA A 91 -20.23 -29.77 41.26
C ALA A 91 -19.03 -30.51 40.63
N ALA A 92 -18.82 -31.78 40.98
CA ALA A 92 -17.76 -32.61 40.41
C ALA A 92 -17.96 -32.87 38.91
N ALA A 93 -19.19 -33.18 38.48
CA ALA A 93 -19.52 -33.38 37.07
C ALA A 93 -19.28 -32.10 36.24
N ASN A 94 -19.65 -30.92 36.76
CA ASN A 94 -19.39 -29.64 36.11
C ASN A 94 -17.89 -29.34 36.01
N ALA A 95 -17.12 -29.60 37.07
CA ALA A 95 -15.67 -29.44 37.06
C ALA A 95 -14.99 -30.36 36.01
N TYR A 96 -15.43 -31.61 35.92
CA TYR A 96 -14.96 -32.55 34.91
C TYR A 96 -15.31 -32.08 33.49
N ALA A 97 -16.55 -31.63 33.24
CA ALA A 97 -16.98 -31.12 31.94
C ALA A 97 -16.15 -29.89 31.50
N ASN A 98 -15.82 -29.00 32.44
CA ASN A 98 -14.93 -27.87 32.19
C ASN A 98 -13.52 -28.34 31.83
N ALA A 99 -12.94 -29.28 32.60
CA ALA A 99 -11.61 -29.82 32.35
C ALA A 99 -11.52 -30.52 30.98
N VAL A 100 -12.54 -31.29 30.57
CA VAL A 100 -12.64 -31.87 29.23
C VAL A 100 -12.63 -30.79 28.14
N THR A 101 -13.40 -29.72 28.34
CA THR A 101 -13.48 -28.62 27.38
C THR A 101 -12.14 -27.90 27.23
N GLU A 102 -11.48 -27.56 28.34
CA GLU A 102 -10.20 -26.88 28.34
C GLU A 102 -9.08 -27.73 27.75
N TYR A 103 -9.03 -29.02 28.11
CA TYR A 103 -8.06 -29.96 27.55
C TYR A 103 -8.25 -30.15 26.05
N ALA A 104 -9.50 -30.34 25.59
CA ALA A 104 -9.81 -30.47 24.17
C ALA A 104 -9.45 -29.21 23.39
N LEU A 105 -9.74 -28.01 23.93
CA LEU A 105 -9.38 -26.74 23.32
C LEU A 105 -7.86 -26.60 23.19
N HIS A 106 -7.12 -26.85 24.27
CA HIS A 106 -5.66 -26.81 24.26
C HIS A 106 -5.06 -27.74 23.19
N LYS A 107 -5.46 -29.02 23.17
CA LYS A 107 -4.95 -29.99 22.19
C LYS A 107 -5.30 -29.61 20.76
N LYS A 108 -6.50 -29.06 20.53
CA LYS A 108 -6.95 -28.63 19.21
C LYS A 108 -6.16 -27.42 18.72
N THR A 109 -5.99 -26.40 19.56
CA THR A 109 -5.20 -25.21 19.23
C THR A 109 -3.75 -25.58 18.96
N MET A 110 -3.14 -26.43 19.80
CA MET A 110 -1.78 -26.92 19.59
C MET A 110 -1.59 -27.58 18.22
N LYS A 111 -2.52 -28.48 17.83
CA LYS A 111 -2.48 -29.14 16.51
C LYS A 111 -2.69 -28.16 15.36
N ALA A 112 -3.62 -27.20 15.51
CA ALA A 112 -3.89 -26.21 14.48
C ALA A 112 -2.68 -25.30 14.22
N LEU A 113 -2.02 -24.81 15.29
CA LEU A 113 -0.82 -24.00 15.17
C LEU A 113 0.35 -24.78 14.56
N LEU A 114 0.53 -26.05 14.94
CA LEU A 114 1.54 -26.92 14.33
C LEU A 114 1.28 -27.09 12.82
N HIS A 115 0.05 -27.40 12.42
CA HIS A 115 -0.29 -27.56 11.01
C HIS A 115 -0.07 -26.28 10.20
N GLN A 116 -0.40 -25.11 10.76
CA GLN A 116 -0.15 -23.83 10.09
C GLN A 116 1.34 -23.60 9.86
N LEU A 117 2.21 -23.91 10.85
CA LEU A 117 3.66 -23.79 10.71
C LEU A 117 4.22 -24.76 9.65
N LEU A 118 3.81 -26.03 9.70
CA LEU A 118 4.21 -27.05 8.72
C LEU A 118 3.76 -26.68 7.30
N ALA A 119 2.58 -26.06 7.13
CA ALA A 119 2.09 -25.64 5.83
C ALA A 119 2.78 -24.36 5.31
N ALA A 120 3.32 -23.52 6.20
CA ALA A 120 3.91 -22.24 5.85
C ALA A 120 5.37 -22.34 5.38
N VAL A 121 6.06 -23.42 5.73
CA VAL A 121 7.51 -23.60 5.47
C VAL A 121 7.73 -24.89 4.70
N GLU A 122 8.70 -24.92 3.79
CA GLU A 122 9.05 -26.16 3.09
C GLU A 122 9.71 -27.16 4.06
N PRO A 123 9.39 -28.47 3.98
CA PRO A 123 9.89 -29.49 4.92
C PRO A 123 11.41 -29.53 5.09
N THR A 124 12.17 -29.26 4.03
CA THR A 124 13.65 -29.26 4.07
C THR A 124 14.25 -28.35 5.16
N TYR A 125 13.49 -27.37 5.67
CA TYR A 125 13.95 -26.47 6.73
C TYR A 125 13.58 -26.93 8.15
N TYR A 126 12.86 -28.04 8.31
CA TYR A 126 12.49 -28.60 9.62
C TYR A 126 12.40 -30.13 9.68
N GLU A 127 12.65 -30.85 8.58
CA GLU A 127 12.47 -32.30 8.47
C GLU A 127 13.32 -33.10 9.45
N GLU A 128 14.40 -32.52 9.97
CA GLU A 128 15.20 -33.12 11.05
C GLU A 128 14.44 -33.29 12.37
N LEU A 129 13.32 -32.57 12.54
CA LEU A 129 12.43 -32.69 13.70
C LEU A 129 11.42 -33.84 13.53
N GLU A 130 11.41 -34.52 12.39
CA GLU A 130 10.48 -35.61 12.13
C GLU A 130 10.85 -36.88 12.92
N ASP A 131 9.89 -37.43 13.65
CA ASP A 131 10.02 -38.77 14.20
C ASP A 131 9.80 -39.81 13.09
N LEU A 132 10.74 -40.74 12.91
CA LEU A 132 10.70 -41.73 11.83
C LEU A 132 9.49 -42.70 11.91
N THR A 133 8.85 -42.82 13.08
CA THR A 133 7.71 -43.72 13.30
C THR A 133 6.38 -42.96 13.28
N PHE A 134 6.34 -41.78 13.89
CA PHE A 134 5.12 -41.02 14.15
C PHE A 134 5.03 -39.70 13.36
N GLY A 135 6.02 -39.40 12.52
CA GLY A 135 6.13 -38.15 11.80
C GLY A 135 6.19 -36.96 12.77
N TYR A 136 5.37 -35.94 12.53
CA TYR A 136 5.26 -34.77 13.40
C TYR A 136 4.16 -34.88 14.47
N ALA A 137 3.60 -36.06 14.72
CA ALA A 137 2.39 -36.23 15.55
C ALA A 137 2.54 -35.71 16.99
N ASP A 138 3.74 -35.85 17.57
CA ASP A 138 4.07 -35.43 18.93
C ASP A 138 4.94 -34.15 18.98
N LEU A 139 5.22 -33.54 17.83
CA LEU A 139 6.01 -32.31 17.76
C LEU A 139 5.19 -31.14 18.33
N ALA A 140 5.73 -30.46 19.34
CA ALA A 140 5.12 -29.25 19.86
C ALA A 140 5.32 -28.07 18.88
N PRO A 141 4.31 -27.21 18.66
CA PRO A 141 4.45 -26.05 17.78
C PRO A 141 5.57 -25.10 18.22
N LEU A 142 5.76 -24.91 19.54
CA LEU A 142 6.89 -24.12 20.07
C LEU A 142 8.25 -24.72 19.67
N THR A 143 8.41 -26.04 19.63
CA THR A 143 9.67 -26.68 19.24
C THR A 143 9.99 -26.38 17.79
N LEU A 144 9.04 -26.62 16.87
CA LEU A 144 9.18 -26.29 15.45
C LEU A 144 9.48 -24.80 15.25
N PHE A 145 8.73 -23.93 15.94
CA PHE A 145 8.90 -22.50 15.78
C PHE A 145 10.22 -21.98 16.36
N THR A 146 10.68 -22.55 17.48
CA THR A 146 11.99 -22.23 18.07
C THR A 146 13.13 -22.66 17.14
N HIS A 147 13.01 -23.84 16.51
CA HIS A 147 13.93 -24.29 15.48
C HIS A 147 14.06 -23.28 14.35
N LEU A 148 12.93 -22.89 13.74
CA LEU A 148 12.91 -21.91 12.66
C LEU A 148 13.51 -20.56 13.06
N LYS A 149 13.24 -20.10 14.28
CA LYS A 149 13.83 -18.87 14.81
C LYS A 149 15.34 -18.97 15.03
N THR A 150 15.83 -20.12 15.49
CA THR A 150 17.24 -20.31 15.82
C THR A 150 18.08 -20.43 14.56
N GLU A 151 17.65 -21.27 13.62
CA GLU A 151 18.41 -21.57 12.40
C GLU A 151 18.31 -20.45 11.34
N TYR A 152 17.17 -19.76 11.26
CA TYR A 152 16.88 -18.82 10.17
C TYR A 152 16.41 -17.43 10.62
N GLY A 153 16.14 -17.25 11.92
CA GLY A 153 15.61 -16.00 12.45
C GLY A 153 16.67 -15.00 12.93
N THR A 154 17.95 -15.38 12.96
CA THR A 154 19.04 -14.49 13.37
C THR A 154 19.16 -13.32 12.39
N ILE A 155 18.95 -12.10 12.88
CA ILE A 155 19.05 -10.89 12.08
C ILE A 155 20.53 -10.56 11.86
N THR A 156 20.93 -10.46 10.60
CA THR A 156 22.30 -10.12 10.18
C THR A 156 22.42 -8.63 9.81
N ASP A 157 23.66 -8.14 9.68
CA ASP A 157 23.90 -6.77 9.20
C ASP A 157 23.33 -6.55 7.79
N ASP A 158 23.41 -7.55 6.92
CA ASP A 158 22.82 -7.51 5.57
C ASP A 158 21.29 -7.38 5.63
N ASP A 159 20.64 -8.06 6.59
CA ASP A 159 19.20 -7.93 6.81
C ASP A 159 18.82 -6.52 7.29
N LEU A 160 19.64 -5.91 8.15
CA LEU A 160 19.41 -4.53 8.61
C LEU A 160 19.57 -3.53 7.47
N VAL A 161 20.55 -3.73 6.59
CA VAL A 161 20.71 -2.93 5.36
C VAL A 161 19.50 -3.12 4.45
N ALA A 162 19.09 -4.36 4.19
CA ALA A 162 17.91 -4.65 3.37
C ALA A 162 16.62 -4.05 3.97
N ASN A 163 16.46 -4.12 5.30
CA ASN A 163 15.34 -3.52 6.01
C ASN A 163 15.31 -1.99 5.85
N ARG A 164 16.46 -1.31 5.93
CA ARG A 164 16.55 0.13 5.66
C ARG A 164 16.23 0.47 4.21
N ALA A 165 16.64 -0.37 3.26
CA ALA A 165 16.33 -0.17 1.84
C ALA A 165 14.81 -0.18 1.57
N LYS A 166 14.01 -0.92 2.36
CA LYS A 166 12.54 -0.88 2.27
C LYS A 166 11.98 0.53 2.52
N LEU A 167 12.59 1.31 3.42
CA LEU A 167 12.15 2.68 3.71
C LEU A 167 12.39 3.63 2.54
N LEU A 168 13.44 3.37 1.74
CA LEU A 168 13.78 4.11 0.52
C LEU A 168 12.89 3.76 -0.67
N THR A 169 12.10 2.69 -0.57
CA THR A 169 11.26 2.22 -1.69
C THR A 169 10.26 3.29 -2.10
N ASN A 170 10.29 3.66 -3.37
CA ASN A 170 9.41 4.64 -3.98
C ASN A 170 7.95 4.28 -3.69
N TRP A 171 7.19 5.26 -3.21
CA TRP A 171 5.75 5.07 -3.04
C TRP A 171 5.05 5.29 -4.39
N ASN A 172 4.23 4.34 -4.80
CA ASN A 172 3.34 4.48 -5.96
C ASN A 172 2.16 5.40 -5.59
N PRO A 173 1.94 6.54 -6.27
CA PRO A 173 0.86 7.47 -5.95
C PRO A 173 -0.57 6.94 -6.05
N ASP A 174 -0.75 5.78 -6.68
CA ASP A 174 -2.04 5.08 -6.76
C ASP A 174 -2.31 4.20 -5.53
N ASP A 175 -1.26 3.87 -4.76
CA ASP A 175 -1.39 3.07 -3.54
C ASP A 175 -1.76 3.93 -2.33
N PRO A 176 -2.54 3.42 -1.37
CA PRO A 176 -2.79 4.11 -0.12
C PRO A 176 -1.50 4.40 0.66
N LEU A 177 -1.34 5.63 1.18
CA LEU A 177 -0.21 6.00 2.06
C LEU A 177 -0.14 5.17 3.35
N THR A 178 -1.24 4.49 3.75
CA THR A 178 -1.25 3.57 4.88
C THR A 178 -0.24 2.43 4.75
N THR A 179 0.12 2.05 3.52
CA THR A 179 1.18 1.06 3.23
C THR A 179 2.55 1.58 3.68
N VAL A 180 2.84 2.87 3.45
CA VAL A 180 4.08 3.54 3.89
C VAL A 180 4.16 3.62 5.41
N TRP A 181 3.05 3.99 6.07
CA TRP A 181 2.99 4.06 7.54
C TRP A 181 3.16 2.70 8.20
N THR A 182 2.65 1.65 7.56
CA THR A 182 2.83 0.27 8.02
C THR A 182 4.26 -0.19 7.81
N ARG A 183 4.85 0.12 6.65
CA ARG A 183 6.26 -0.16 6.34
C ARG A 183 7.21 0.48 7.35
N ILE A 184 7.03 1.76 7.68
CA ILE A 184 7.87 2.44 8.69
C ILE A 184 7.84 1.71 10.03
N ARG A 185 6.64 1.39 10.53
CA ARG A 185 6.49 0.70 11.82
C ARG A 185 7.14 -0.68 11.81
N HIS A 186 6.93 -1.46 10.76
CA HIS A 186 7.55 -2.79 10.65
C HIS A 186 9.07 -2.69 10.56
N CYS A 187 9.63 -1.74 9.82
CA CYS A 187 11.08 -1.58 9.72
C CYS A 187 11.71 -1.19 11.06
N ILE A 188 11.08 -0.30 11.83
CA ILE A 188 11.54 0.07 13.17
C ILE A 188 11.46 -1.14 14.12
N ASP A 189 10.31 -1.81 14.17
CA ASP A 189 10.08 -2.95 15.05
C ASP A 189 11.05 -4.11 14.75
N PHE A 190 11.30 -4.41 13.48
CA PHE A 190 12.27 -5.43 13.04
C PHE A 190 13.69 -5.18 13.60
N ALA A 191 14.10 -3.92 13.74
CA ALA A 191 15.43 -3.56 14.22
C ALA A 191 15.48 -3.24 15.73
N THR A 192 14.37 -3.33 16.47
CA THR A 192 14.29 -2.78 17.84
C THR A 192 15.21 -3.50 18.83
N ASP A 193 15.26 -4.83 18.77
CA ASP A 193 16.05 -5.65 19.70
C ASP A 193 17.44 -6.02 19.14
N THR A 194 17.89 -5.31 18.10
CA THR A 194 19.23 -5.52 17.51
C THR A 194 20.23 -4.50 18.06
N THR A 195 21.50 -4.67 17.71
CA THR A 195 22.58 -3.73 18.08
C THR A 195 22.50 -2.40 17.31
N ASP A 196 21.67 -2.30 16.27
CA ASP A 196 21.59 -1.13 15.40
C ASP A 196 20.12 -0.75 15.10
N PRO A 197 19.39 -0.25 16.13
CA PRO A 197 17.99 0.10 16.00
C PRO A 197 17.76 1.30 15.07
N ILE A 198 16.63 1.29 14.37
CA ILE A 198 16.24 2.40 13.49
C ILE A 198 15.43 3.42 14.29
N SER A 199 15.99 4.62 14.48
CA SER A 199 15.24 5.73 15.07
C SER A 199 14.08 6.18 14.17
N GLU A 200 12.99 6.67 14.78
CA GLU A 200 11.88 7.26 14.01
C GLU A 200 12.37 8.36 13.05
N ARG A 201 13.32 9.17 13.52
CA ARG A 201 13.94 10.24 12.72
C ARG A 201 14.60 9.70 11.46
N ASN A 202 15.42 8.65 11.58
CA ASN A 202 16.07 8.03 10.43
C ASN A 202 15.05 7.37 9.50
N ALA A 203 14.03 6.70 10.05
CA ALA A 203 12.98 6.09 9.24
C ALA A 203 12.19 7.12 8.41
N MET A 204 11.85 8.27 9.00
CA MET A 204 11.21 9.38 8.31
C MET A 204 12.11 9.97 7.22
N THR A 205 13.39 10.17 7.51
CA THR A 205 14.36 10.72 6.53
C THR A 205 14.51 9.80 5.32
N LEU A 206 14.64 8.49 5.52
CA LEU A 206 14.72 7.52 4.41
C LEU A 206 13.40 7.49 3.61
N THR A 207 12.25 7.59 4.29
CA THR A 207 10.95 7.63 3.62
C THR A 207 10.78 8.89 2.78
N LEU A 208 11.24 10.05 3.26
CA LEU A 208 11.23 11.30 2.48
C LEU A 208 12.00 11.14 1.17
N ALA A 209 13.17 10.51 1.20
CA ALA A 209 13.93 10.22 -0.01
C ALA A 209 13.13 9.33 -0.99
N GLY A 210 12.39 8.34 -0.48
CA GLY A 210 11.44 7.56 -1.29
C GLY A 210 10.28 8.39 -1.88
N PHE A 211 9.79 9.41 -1.18
CA PHE A 211 8.79 10.35 -1.70
C PHE A 211 9.37 11.33 -2.73
N VAL A 212 10.61 11.77 -2.59
CA VAL A 212 11.28 12.61 -3.59
C VAL A 212 11.27 11.90 -4.95
N ASN A 213 11.61 10.61 -4.95
CA ASN A 213 11.65 9.80 -6.17
C ASN A 213 10.27 9.56 -6.81
N SER A 214 9.17 9.65 -6.05
CA SER A 214 7.82 9.55 -6.64
C SER A 214 7.41 10.82 -7.40
N GLY A 215 8.08 11.95 -7.15
CA GLY A 215 7.92 13.21 -7.89
C GLY A 215 6.62 13.99 -7.62
N VAL A 216 5.64 13.41 -6.91
CA VAL A 216 4.30 14.02 -6.77
C VAL A 216 4.07 14.78 -5.46
N LEU A 217 5.03 14.75 -4.52
CA LEU A 217 4.90 15.36 -3.19
C LEU A 217 5.91 16.48 -2.89
N MET A 218 6.73 16.89 -3.86
CA MET A 218 7.87 17.80 -3.64
C MET A 218 7.52 19.11 -2.89
N PRO A 219 6.44 19.84 -3.20
CA PRO A 219 6.08 21.05 -2.44
C PRO A 219 5.87 20.77 -0.94
N TYR A 220 5.21 19.65 -0.63
CA TYR A 220 4.90 19.23 0.73
C TYR A 220 6.14 18.68 1.47
N ILE A 221 7.11 18.12 0.74
CA ILE A 221 8.42 17.75 1.28
C ILE A 221 9.15 19.01 1.74
N ASN A 222 9.23 20.04 0.90
CA ASN A 222 9.86 21.31 1.26
C ASN A 222 9.18 21.99 2.46
N GLU A 223 7.85 21.91 2.58
CA GLU A 223 7.12 22.37 3.76
C GLU A 223 7.49 21.61 5.02
N TRP A 224 7.65 20.28 4.92
CA TRP A 224 8.04 19.43 6.03
C TRP A 224 9.47 19.73 6.50
N GLU A 225 10.41 19.90 5.57
CA GLU A 225 11.82 20.16 5.89
C GLU A 225 12.02 21.48 6.64
N ARG A 226 11.18 22.49 6.37
CA ARG A 226 11.21 23.81 7.04
C ARG A 226 10.65 23.81 8.47
N LYS A 227 10.03 22.73 8.93
CA LYS A 227 9.53 22.64 10.30
C LYS A 227 10.68 22.65 11.30
N ASP A 228 10.39 23.10 12.51
CA ASP A 228 11.31 22.98 13.64
C ASP A 228 11.51 21.51 13.98
N ASP A 229 12.70 21.15 14.47
CA ASP A 229 13.03 19.74 14.72
C ASP A 229 12.15 19.11 15.81
N VAL A 230 11.67 19.91 16.77
CA VAL A 230 10.70 19.48 17.79
C VAL A 230 9.36 19.05 17.18
N ASP A 231 8.99 19.60 16.02
CA ASP A 231 7.75 19.26 15.32
C ASP A 231 7.92 18.06 14.38
N LYS A 232 9.16 17.64 14.11
CA LYS A 232 9.46 16.54 13.18
C LYS A 232 9.34 15.16 13.83
N THR A 233 8.19 14.90 14.43
CA THR A 233 7.81 13.61 15.05
C THR A 233 7.06 12.71 14.07
N PHE A 234 7.05 11.39 14.31
CA PHE A 234 6.33 10.46 13.44
C PHE A 234 4.80 10.73 13.34
N PRO A 235 4.08 11.06 14.43
CA PRO A 235 2.68 11.46 14.34
C PRO A 235 2.44 12.68 13.44
N ASN A 236 3.29 13.71 13.58
CA ASN A 236 3.20 14.91 12.75
C ASN A 236 3.54 14.62 11.28
N PHE A 237 4.54 13.77 11.03
CA PHE A 237 4.93 13.33 9.70
C PHE A 237 3.76 12.66 8.97
N ARG A 238 3.16 11.66 9.62
CA ARG A 238 2.00 10.95 9.10
C ARG A 238 0.85 11.92 8.79
N SER A 239 0.49 12.77 9.75
CA SER A 239 -0.60 13.73 9.56
C SER A 239 -0.32 14.73 8.43
N HIS A 240 0.92 15.18 8.28
CA HIS A 240 1.32 16.14 7.24
C HIS A 240 1.15 15.54 5.84
N PHE A 241 1.69 14.34 5.62
CA PHE A 241 1.65 13.70 4.30
C PHE A 241 0.29 13.08 3.95
N ASP A 242 -0.50 12.63 4.93
CA ASP A 242 -1.90 12.25 4.70
C ASP A 242 -2.72 13.44 4.19
N ARG A 243 -2.53 14.64 4.77
CA ARG A 243 -3.16 15.87 4.29
C ARG A 243 -2.65 16.26 2.90
N ALA A 244 -1.34 16.19 2.67
CA ALA A 244 -0.73 16.47 1.38
C ALA A 244 -1.31 15.60 0.25
N ASN A 245 -1.45 14.29 0.47
CA ASN A 245 -1.99 13.39 -0.54
C ASN A 245 -3.49 13.65 -0.81
N LYS A 246 -4.28 13.98 0.22
CA LYS A 246 -5.68 14.41 0.04
C LYS A 246 -5.77 15.67 -0.85
N GLN A 247 -4.89 16.65 -0.59
CA GLN A 247 -4.83 17.88 -1.37
C GLN A 247 -4.43 17.59 -2.82
N ARG A 248 -3.38 16.78 -3.04
CA ARG A 248 -2.95 16.33 -4.38
C ARG A 248 -4.10 15.69 -5.17
N LEU A 249 -4.86 14.77 -4.55
CA LEU A 249 -6.00 14.11 -5.19
C LEU A 249 -7.13 15.09 -5.52
N LYS A 250 -7.41 16.07 -4.65
CA LYS A 250 -8.38 17.14 -4.92
C LYS A 250 -7.96 18.01 -6.12
N GLU A 251 -6.68 18.33 -6.23
CA GLU A 251 -6.16 19.11 -7.35
C GLU A 251 -6.21 18.33 -8.68
N LEU A 252 -5.92 17.03 -8.66
CA LEU A 252 -6.05 16.15 -9.82
C LEU A 252 -7.50 16.08 -10.32
N THR A 253 -8.45 15.86 -9.41
CA THR A 253 -9.89 15.81 -9.76
C THR A 253 -10.40 17.17 -10.25
N THR A 254 -9.96 18.28 -9.65
CA THR A 254 -10.34 19.63 -10.11
C THR A 254 -9.81 19.92 -11.50
N LYS A 255 -8.56 19.53 -11.81
CA LYS A 255 -7.99 19.67 -13.16
C LYS A 255 -8.76 18.84 -14.17
N GLN A 256 -9.07 17.58 -13.86
CA GLN A 256 -9.89 16.72 -14.73
C GLN A 256 -11.29 17.33 -14.97
N ALA A 257 -11.96 17.80 -13.92
CA ALA A 257 -13.25 18.48 -14.04
C ALA A 257 -13.13 19.76 -14.91
N GLY A 258 -12.04 20.52 -14.80
CA GLY A 258 -11.75 21.67 -15.64
C GLY A 258 -11.54 21.31 -17.12
N PHE A 259 -10.88 20.18 -17.42
CA PHE A 259 -10.77 19.68 -18.80
C PHE A 259 -12.12 19.22 -19.37
N HIS A 260 -12.94 18.52 -18.58
CA HIS A 260 -14.29 18.15 -19.00
C HIS A 260 -15.21 19.37 -19.17
N ALA A 261 -15.11 20.36 -18.29
CA ALA A 261 -15.82 21.63 -18.44
C ALA A 261 -15.36 22.41 -19.67
N ALA A 262 -14.05 22.50 -19.95
CA ALA A 262 -13.53 23.15 -21.16
C ALA A 262 -13.99 22.44 -22.45
N ASN A 263 -14.16 21.12 -22.43
CA ASN A 263 -14.72 20.36 -23.54
C ASN A 263 -16.26 20.44 -23.62
N ALA A 264 -16.95 20.72 -22.51
CA ALA A 264 -18.41 20.93 -22.45
C ALA A 264 -18.81 22.38 -22.72
N VAL A 265 -17.88 23.34 -22.63
CA VAL A 265 -18.05 24.70 -23.13
C VAL A 265 -17.93 24.67 -24.66
N THR A 266 -18.97 24.13 -25.31
CA THR A 266 -19.40 24.63 -26.60
C THR A 266 -20.13 25.95 -26.36
N THR A 267 -19.41 27.01 -25.97
CA THR A 267 -19.83 28.33 -26.44
C THR A 267 -19.93 28.23 -27.96
N PRO A 268 -21.01 28.68 -28.61
CA PRO A 268 -20.97 28.87 -30.05
C PRO A 268 -19.91 29.94 -30.30
N ARG A 269 -18.65 29.51 -30.50
CA ARG A 269 -17.68 30.32 -31.21
C ARG A 269 -18.34 30.50 -32.58
N ASN A 270 -18.66 31.74 -32.94
CA ASN A 270 -19.13 32.07 -34.27
C ASN A 270 -18.14 31.44 -35.26
N ASN A 271 -18.53 30.29 -35.80
CA ASN A 271 -17.66 29.53 -36.66
C ASN A 271 -17.53 30.37 -37.92
N PRO A 272 -16.30 30.73 -38.36
CA PRO A 272 -16.15 31.52 -39.58
C PRO A 272 -16.88 30.78 -40.71
N THR A 273 -17.93 31.40 -41.23
CA THR A 273 -18.67 30.83 -42.35
C THR A 273 -17.80 31.05 -43.58
N ILE A 274 -17.20 29.98 -44.08
CA ILE A 274 -16.40 30.05 -45.31
C ILE A 274 -17.35 29.88 -46.48
N THR A 275 -17.58 30.96 -47.22
CA THR A 275 -18.33 30.91 -48.47
C THR A 275 -17.47 31.51 -49.58
N GLY A 276 -17.19 30.71 -50.61
CA GLY A 276 -16.69 31.22 -51.90
C GLY A 276 -15.36 31.98 -51.90
N GLY A 277 -14.39 31.61 -51.05
CA GLY A 277 -13.02 32.15 -51.14
C GLY A 277 -12.71 33.37 -50.27
N ALA A 278 -13.60 33.71 -49.33
CA ALA A 278 -13.37 34.70 -48.29
C ALA A 278 -13.55 34.11 -46.88
N ILE A 279 -12.86 34.68 -45.89
CA ILE A 279 -13.05 34.39 -44.47
C ILE A 279 -13.43 35.67 -43.73
N THR A 280 -14.51 35.62 -42.95
CA THR A 280 -14.96 36.75 -42.11
C THR A 280 -14.83 36.38 -40.64
N ALA A 281 -14.10 37.20 -39.88
CA ALA A 281 -14.01 37.11 -38.42
C ALA A 281 -14.06 38.53 -37.84
N GLU A 282 -14.85 38.74 -36.78
CA GLU A 282 -14.90 39.99 -36.01
C GLU A 282 -14.99 41.27 -36.89
N ASN A 283 -15.93 41.27 -37.84
CA ASN A 283 -16.17 42.34 -38.83
C ASN A 283 -15.05 42.61 -39.86
N THR A 284 -14.06 41.73 -39.98
CA THR A 284 -13.04 41.81 -41.03
C THR A 284 -13.21 40.65 -42.01
N THR A 285 -13.42 40.97 -43.30
CA THR A 285 -13.47 39.97 -44.37
C THR A 285 -12.17 39.99 -45.16
N LEU A 286 -11.53 38.83 -45.29
CA LEU A 286 -10.31 38.63 -46.08
C LEU A 286 -10.60 37.76 -47.30
N TYR A 287 -10.00 38.11 -48.44
CA TYR A 287 -10.16 37.48 -49.74
C TYR A 287 -8.84 36.87 -50.19
N TYR A 288 -8.88 35.67 -50.76
CA TYR A 288 -7.67 34.91 -51.11
C TYR A 288 -7.20 35.16 -52.54
N CYS A 289 -5.89 35.38 -52.68
CA CYS A 289 -5.16 35.45 -53.95
C CYS A 289 -4.00 34.46 -53.95
N TRP A 290 -3.89 33.60 -54.97
CA TRP A 290 -2.82 32.60 -55.07
C TRP A 290 -1.41 33.22 -54.96
N THR A 291 -1.19 34.38 -55.59
CA THR A 291 0.12 35.05 -55.54
C THR A 291 0.43 35.72 -54.19
N HIS A 292 -0.59 36.31 -53.55
CA HIS A 292 -0.40 37.28 -52.45
C HIS A 292 -0.98 36.83 -51.11
N GLY A 293 -1.70 35.72 -51.07
CA GLY A 293 -2.39 35.23 -49.89
C GLY A 293 -3.65 36.03 -49.57
N LEU A 294 -3.97 36.14 -48.28
CA LEU A 294 -5.19 36.79 -47.78
C LEU A 294 -5.05 38.31 -47.73
N SER A 295 -6.04 39.02 -48.28
CA SER A 295 -6.09 40.48 -48.35
C SER A 295 -7.45 41.00 -47.86
N PRO A 296 -7.52 42.13 -47.13
CA PRO A 296 -8.80 42.74 -46.76
C PRO A 296 -9.49 43.46 -47.94
N ASN A 297 -8.86 43.56 -49.12
CA ASN A 297 -9.47 44.19 -50.28
C ASN A 297 -10.44 43.20 -50.99
N PRO A 298 -11.76 43.48 -51.05
CA PRO A 298 -12.74 42.62 -51.69
C PRO A 298 -12.52 42.40 -53.18
N ASN A 299 -11.81 43.32 -53.82
CA ASN A 299 -11.53 43.24 -55.25
C ASN A 299 -10.23 42.49 -55.57
N HIS A 300 -9.49 41.99 -54.57
CA HIS A 300 -8.21 41.32 -54.77
C HIS A 300 -8.28 39.82 -54.47
N THR A 301 -8.72 39.06 -55.46
CA THR A 301 -8.83 37.59 -55.44
C THR A 301 -7.83 36.94 -56.41
N SER A 302 -7.72 35.62 -56.43
CA SER A 302 -6.94 34.90 -57.46
C SER A 302 -7.42 35.22 -58.88
N ALA A 303 -8.73 35.35 -59.08
CA ALA A 303 -9.32 35.65 -60.38
C ALA A 303 -9.00 37.09 -60.84
N THR A 304 -9.06 38.05 -59.92
CA THR A 304 -8.94 39.49 -60.21
C THR A 304 -7.52 40.05 -60.01
N CYS A 305 -6.54 39.22 -59.63
CA CYS A 305 -5.16 39.64 -59.41
C CYS A 305 -4.51 40.19 -60.68
N LYS A 306 -4.04 41.45 -60.63
CA LYS A 306 -3.34 42.12 -61.73
C LYS A 306 -1.83 41.83 -61.76
N ASN A 307 -1.21 41.57 -60.60
CA ASN A 307 0.24 41.36 -60.46
C ASN A 307 0.54 39.88 -60.14
N ARG A 308 0.48 39.02 -61.15
CA ARG A 308 0.58 37.56 -60.98
C ARG A 308 2.04 37.11 -60.92
N LYS A 309 2.40 36.25 -59.95
CA LYS A 309 3.68 35.52 -59.97
C LYS A 309 3.65 34.43 -61.03
N ASP A 310 4.83 33.93 -61.40
CA ASP A 310 4.94 32.79 -62.30
C ASP A 310 4.13 31.59 -61.76
N LYS A 311 3.37 30.94 -62.65
CA LYS A 311 2.41 29.85 -62.35
C LYS A 311 1.19 30.22 -61.49
N HIS A 312 0.81 31.49 -61.42
CA HIS A 312 -0.40 31.90 -60.72
C HIS A 312 -1.66 31.19 -61.22
N ASP A 313 -2.38 30.52 -60.32
CA ASP A 313 -3.66 29.89 -60.60
C ASP A 313 -4.82 30.87 -60.37
N PRO A 314 -5.55 31.30 -61.42
CA PRO A 314 -6.65 32.25 -61.28
C PRO A 314 -7.91 31.64 -60.65
N THR A 315 -8.01 30.32 -60.55
CA THR A 315 -9.16 29.60 -59.98
C THR A 315 -8.98 29.26 -58.50
N ALA A 316 -7.76 29.42 -57.97
CA ALA A 316 -7.46 29.05 -56.60
C ALA A 316 -8.25 29.87 -55.57
N THR A 317 -8.73 29.19 -54.54
CA THR A 317 -9.50 29.79 -53.44
C THR A 317 -8.81 29.54 -52.11
N LEU A 318 -9.28 30.17 -51.04
CA LEU A 318 -8.75 29.91 -49.70
C LEU A 318 -8.83 28.41 -49.31
N LEU A 319 -9.89 27.72 -49.75
CA LEU A 319 -10.12 26.31 -49.45
C LEU A 319 -9.40 25.37 -50.42
N ALA A 320 -9.08 25.84 -51.62
CA ALA A 320 -8.31 25.12 -52.63
C ALA A 320 -7.15 26.01 -53.12
N PRO A 321 -6.09 26.18 -52.31
CA PRO A 321 -5.03 27.13 -52.61
C PRO A 321 -4.08 26.67 -53.72
N ASN A 322 -4.14 25.41 -54.16
CA ASN A 322 -3.39 24.84 -55.30
C ASN A 322 -1.90 25.22 -55.31
N GLY A 323 -1.23 25.15 -54.17
CA GLY A 323 0.19 25.50 -54.02
C GLY A 323 0.50 26.99 -53.84
N GLY A 324 -0.52 27.85 -53.70
CA GLY A 324 -0.39 29.30 -53.57
C GLY A 324 0.02 29.80 -52.18
N CYS A 325 0.21 31.12 -52.10
CA CYS A 325 0.70 31.85 -50.93
C CYS A 325 -0.25 31.75 -49.73
N LYS A 326 0.27 31.31 -48.57
CA LYS A 326 -0.49 31.12 -47.32
C LYS A 326 -0.36 32.26 -46.31
N LEU A 327 0.19 33.40 -46.72
CA LEU A 327 0.42 34.54 -45.84
C LEU A 327 -0.81 35.45 -45.78
N ILE A 328 -0.96 36.18 -44.68
CA ILE A 328 -1.93 37.28 -44.56
C ILE A 328 -1.19 38.57 -44.85
N ASN A 329 -1.55 39.24 -45.95
CA ASN A 329 -0.95 40.53 -46.30
C ASN A 329 -1.76 41.64 -45.65
N THR A 330 -1.26 42.16 -44.52
CA THR A 330 -1.80 43.38 -43.91
C THR A 330 -1.02 44.58 -44.46
N PRO A 331 -1.69 45.66 -44.90
CA PRO A 331 -0.97 46.87 -45.30
C PRO A 331 -0.20 47.39 -44.08
N ALA A 332 1.12 47.49 -44.19
CA ALA A 332 1.97 48.04 -43.15
C ALA A 332 1.49 49.45 -42.75
N PHE A 333 1.23 49.65 -41.45
CA PHE A 333 0.98 50.99 -40.90
C PHE A 333 2.16 51.90 -41.27
N ARG A 334 1.93 52.87 -42.16
CA ARG A 334 2.87 53.99 -42.35
C ARG A 334 2.94 54.73 -41.01
N ARG A 335 4.07 54.61 -40.32
CA ARG A 335 4.37 55.48 -39.17
C ARG A 335 4.60 56.90 -39.69
N SER A 336 3.82 57.86 -39.23
CA SER A 336 4.15 59.27 -39.40
C SER A 336 5.42 59.60 -38.59
N PRO A 337 6.30 60.52 -39.05
CA PRO A 337 7.52 60.87 -38.31
C PRO A 337 7.18 61.66 -37.04
N PRO A 338 7.99 61.59 -35.98
CA PRO A 338 7.76 62.32 -34.74
C PRO A 338 8.08 63.82 -34.93
N THR A 339 7.20 64.69 -34.44
CA THR A 339 7.48 66.12 -34.16
C THR A 339 8.15 66.31 -32.82
#